data_AF-A0A831RI85-F1
#
_entry.id   AF-A0A831RI85-F1
#
_cell.length_a   1.000
_cell.length_b   1.000
_cell.length_c   1.000
_cell.angle_alpha   90.00
_cell.angle_beta   90.00
_cell.angle_gamma   90.00
#
_symmetry.space_group_name_H-M   'P 1'
#
loop_
_entity.id
_entity.type
_entity.pdbx_description
1 polymer ?
#
loop_
_entity_poly.entity_id
_entity_poly.type
_entity_poly.pdbx_seq_one_letter_code
_entity_poly.pdbx_strand_id
1 'polypeptide(L)'
;MHREDKPLWEWVPAAKWLLLGWGVIWWLGSGIHEIEQVFQPPTQPAMMLLWLAVSLAAFRWIGHRAGWPALAHTHLALLAVLCLAALGDPEFHHHPLAHGGWLAWPVAWGLWYHGLKRLEAGSLKPYPPLHETGIWLLLFLTARELAWQVDHLLQGQGVWSLLPWALVPMIALWLLGIRRLGQGWPFASVPQAYHQHGLLPVAGWLWLWILLSAIASSGHPDPLPYLPLINPLELTQLTGFLLLVRWWRHNRDWLPAGLQPPEIWIGLGASLFLWLNTVPARAVHYWAGVPYVWFRLLDSPLYQAGLSILWGLLGLVNMVAGSRFGLRSLWQSGLGLYGLTVAKLFLVDLAGQDSLARIIAFLVVGLLLVVTGYFAPRPTPNRESDK
;
A
#
# COMPACT_ATOMS: atom_id res chain seq x y z
N MET A 1 9.87 7.36 -64.30
CA MET A 1 9.59 7.80 -62.92
C MET A 1 8.11 7.57 -62.67
N HIS A 2 7.71 6.34 -62.36
CA HIS A 2 6.32 6.00 -62.07
C HIS A 2 6.02 6.45 -60.64
N ARG A 3 5.21 7.52 -60.51
CA ARG A 3 4.61 7.90 -59.24
C ARG A 3 3.43 6.95 -59.05
N GLU A 4 3.57 5.99 -58.14
CA GLU A 4 2.45 5.18 -57.69
C GLU A 4 1.47 6.13 -56.98
N ASP A 5 0.40 6.52 -57.67
CA ASP A 5 -0.71 7.25 -57.07
C ASP A 5 -1.44 6.30 -56.13
N LYS A 6 -1.02 6.30 -54.86
CA LYS A 6 -1.72 5.61 -53.79
C LYS A 6 -3.17 6.10 -53.78
N PRO A 7 -4.16 5.20 -53.88
CA PRO A 7 -5.53 5.61 -54.07
C PRO A 7 -6.06 6.33 -52.81
N LEU A 8 -6.87 7.38 -53.03
CA LEU A 8 -7.38 8.31 -52.00
C LEU A 8 -8.10 7.61 -50.81
N TRP A 9 -8.50 6.34 -50.95
CA TRP A 9 -9.14 5.56 -49.90
C TRP A 9 -8.20 5.10 -48.78
N GLU A 10 -6.87 5.11 -48.97
CA GLU A 10 -5.90 4.76 -47.91
C GLU A 10 -5.95 5.73 -46.71
N TRP A 11 -6.38 6.98 -46.93
CA TRP A 11 -6.49 8.01 -45.89
C TRP A 11 -7.82 8.00 -45.13
N VAL A 12 -8.85 7.33 -45.67
CA VAL A 12 -10.21 7.32 -45.10
C VAL A 12 -10.26 6.76 -43.67
N PRO A 13 -9.51 5.69 -43.31
CA PRO A 13 -9.48 5.20 -41.93
C PRO A 13 -8.81 6.18 -40.96
N ALA A 14 -7.70 6.80 -41.35
CA ALA A 14 -6.98 7.76 -40.50
C ALA A 14 -7.78 9.05 -40.30
N ALA A 15 -8.37 9.57 -41.38
CA ALA A 15 -9.24 10.75 -41.33
C ALA A 15 -10.47 10.52 -40.43
N LYS A 16 -11.06 9.32 -40.45
CA LYS A 16 -12.18 8.95 -39.56
C LYS A 16 -11.82 9.08 -38.07
N TRP A 17 -10.66 8.56 -37.67
CA TRP A 17 -10.23 8.64 -36.27
C TRP A 17 -9.82 10.06 -35.86
N LEU A 18 -9.20 10.81 -36.77
CA LEU A 18 -8.85 12.22 -36.53
C LEU A 18 -10.10 13.10 -36.36
N LEU A 19 -11.09 12.97 -37.26
CA LEU A 19 -12.35 13.73 -37.16
C LEU A 19 -13.16 13.33 -35.93
N LEU A 20 -13.20 12.03 -35.60
CA LEU A 20 -13.84 11.56 -34.37
C LEU A 20 -13.13 12.13 -33.13
N GLY A 21 -11.80 12.05 -33.08
CA GLY A 21 -11.00 12.60 -31.99
C GLY A 21 -11.22 14.11 -31.84
N TRP A 22 -11.19 14.85 -32.94
CA TRP A 22 -11.47 16.28 -32.98
C TRP A 22 -12.87 16.61 -32.44
N GLY A 23 -13.90 15.91 -32.93
CA GLY A 23 -15.28 16.12 -32.48
C GLY A 23 -15.47 15.78 -31.00
N VAL A 24 -14.85 14.69 -30.52
CA VAL A 24 -14.88 14.31 -29.09
C VAL A 24 -14.17 15.35 -28.23
N ILE A 25 -12.99 15.82 -28.64
CA ILE A 25 -12.23 16.85 -27.91
C ILE A 25 -13.04 18.14 -27.81
N TRP A 26 -13.63 18.60 -28.91
CA TRP A 26 -14.46 19.81 -28.90
C TRP A 26 -15.72 19.65 -28.06
N TRP A 27 -16.41 18.51 -28.15
CA TRP A 27 -17.58 18.23 -27.34
C TRP A 27 -17.25 18.23 -25.85
N LEU A 28 -16.24 17.45 -25.45
CA LEU A 28 -15.87 17.32 -24.04
C LEU A 28 -15.30 18.65 -23.51
N GLY A 29 -14.42 19.30 -24.27
CA GLY A 29 -13.80 20.57 -23.90
C GLY A 29 -14.79 21.72 -23.79
N SER A 30 -15.77 21.82 -24.70
CA SER A 30 -16.83 22.82 -24.61
C SER A 30 -17.65 22.66 -23.33
N GLY A 31 -17.97 21.43 -22.93
CA GLY A 31 -18.71 21.21 -21.69
C GLY A 31 -17.88 21.48 -20.43
N ILE A 32 -16.57 21.18 -20.45
CA ILE A 32 -15.64 21.59 -19.37
C ILE A 32 -15.63 23.11 -19.25
N HIS A 33 -15.48 23.83 -20.37
CA HIS A 33 -15.46 25.29 -20.40
C HIS A 33 -16.76 25.90 -19.86
N GLU A 34 -17.91 25.35 -20.25
CA GLU A 34 -19.21 25.78 -19.72
C GLU A 34 -19.31 25.54 -18.20
N ILE A 35 -18.79 24.41 -17.71
CA ILE A 35 -18.79 24.09 -16.28
C ILE A 35 -17.95 25.10 -15.49
N GLU A 36 -16.79 25.50 -16.02
CA GLU A 36 -15.93 26.52 -15.40
C GLU A 36 -16.61 27.89 -15.30
N GLN A 37 -17.47 28.23 -16.27
CA GLN A 37 -18.20 29.49 -16.29
C GLN A 37 -19.43 29.49 -15.36
N VAL A 38 -20.15 28.37 -15.29
CA VAL A 38 -21.45 28.29 -14.61
C VAL A 38 -21.32 27.86 -13.15
N PHE A 39 -20.40 26.94 -12.84
CA PHE A 39 -20.28 26.35 -11.51
C PHE A 39 -19.18 26.99 -10.67
N GLN A 40 -19.39 27.01 -9.36
CA GLN A 40 -18.40 27.50 -8.40
C GLN A 40 -17.18 26.57 -8.35
N PRO A 41 -15.95 27.11 -8.18
CA PRO A 41 -14.71 26.32 -8.24
C PRO A 41 -14.72 25.01 -7.44
N PRO A 42 -15.23 24.94 -6.19
CA PRO A 42 -15.25 23.69 -5.42
C PRO A 42 -16.11 22.57 -6.04
N THR A 43 -17.15 22.94 -6.81
CA THR A 43 -18.08 21.99 -7.44
C THR A 43 -17.65 21.57 -8.84
N GLN A 44 -16.73 22.32 -9.48
CA GLN A 44 -16.32 22.09 -10.85
C GLN A 44 -15.75 20.68 -11.09
N PRO A 45 -14.85 20.11 -10.25
CA PRO A 45 -14.29 18.78 -10.49
C PRO A 45 -15.36 17.69 -10.54
N ALA A 46 -16.34 17.74 -9.64
CA ALA A 46 -17.45 16.79 -9.60
C ALA A 46 -18.33 16.91 -10.85
N MET A 47 -18.64 18.14 -11.29
CA MET A 47 -19.43 18.36 -12.50
C MET A 47 -18.69 17.94 -13.77
N MET A 48 -17.38 18.23 -13.87
CA MET A 48 -16.53 17.78 -14.97
C MET A 48 -16.50 16.25 -15.06
N LEU A 49 -16.29 15.57 -13.92
CA LEU A 49 -16.33 14.11 -13.85
C LEU A 49 -17.67 13.57 -14.37
N LEU A 50 -18.78 14.15 -13.93
CA LEU A 50 -20.12 13.73 -14.30
C LEU A 50 -20.37 13.96 -15.81
N TRP A 51 -20.01 15.13 -16.33
CA TRP A 51 -20.11 15.47 -17.75
C TRP A 51 -19.30 14.52 -18.64
N LEU A 52 -18.03 14.29 -18.29
CA LEU A 52 -17.15 13.39 -19.03
C LEU A 52 -17.67 11.95 -18.98
N ALA A 53 -18.09 11.48 -17.80
CA ALA A 53 -18.60 10.13 -17.63
C ALA A 53 -19.89 9.87 -18.42
N VAL A 54 -20.86 10.79 -18.33
CA VAL A 54 -22.12 10.69 -19.07
C VAL A 54 -21.88 10.79 -20.58
N SER A 55 -21.03 11.71 -21.04
CA SER A 55 -20.72 11.87 -22.46
C SER A 55 -20.06 10.62 -23.06
N LEU A 56 -19.04 10.07 -22.40
CA LEU A 56 -18.35 8.87 -22.87
C LEU A 56 -19.25 7.63 -22.85
N ALA A 57 -20.11 7.50 -21.84
CA ALA A 57 -21.11 6.43 -21.79
C ALA A 57 -22.19 6.58 -22.88
N ALA A 58 -22.61 7.81 -23.16
CA ALA A 58 -23.57 8.12 -24.23
C ALA A 58 -22.98 7.82 -25.61
N PHE A 59 -21.74 8.23 -25.88
CA PHE A 59 -21.03 7.88 -27.12
C PHE A 59 -20.99 6.38 -27.33
N ARG A 60 -20.68 5.63 -26.29
CA ARG A 60 -20.71 4.18 -26.39
C ARG A 60 -22.09 3.63 -26.76
N TRP A 61 -23.13 4.11 -26.09
CA TRP A 61 -24.49 3.66 -26.35
C TRP A 61 -24.94 3.99 -27.77
N ILE A 62 -24.66 5.20 -28.25
CA ILE A 62 -24.89 5.62 -29.64
C ILE A 62 -24.08 4.76 -30.60
N GLY A 63 -22.80 4.53 -30.32
CA GLY A 63 -21.90 3.73 -31.16
C GLY A 63 -22.39 2.29 -31.30
N HIS A 64 -22.89 1.69 -30.22
CA HIS A 64 -23.51 0.37 -30.27
C HIS A 64 -24.82 0.38 -31.07
N ARG A 65 -25.72 1.34 -30.81
CA ARG A 65 -27.02 1.47 -31.51
C ARG A 65 -26.85 1.70 -33.02
N ALA A 66 -25.86 2.51 -33.40
CA ALA A 66 -25.58 2.91 -34.77
C ALA A 66 -24.65 1.94 -35.52
N GLY A 67 -24.17 0.86 -34.88
CA GLY A 67 -23.20 -0.04 -35.50
C GLY A 67 -21.88 0.66 -35.87
N TRP A 68 -21.45 1.63 -35.05
CA TRP A 68 -20.21 2.39 -35.24
C TRP A 68 -19.19 2.01 -34.16
N PRO A 69 -18.33 1.00 -34.40
CA PRO A 69 -17.42 0.47 -33.39
C PRO A 69 -16.47 1.54 -32.84
N ALA A 70 -15.99 2.46 -33.68
CA ALA A 70 -15.04 3.49 -33.25
C ALA A 70 -15.58 4.33 -32.08
N LEU A 71 -16.85 4.73 -32.14
CA LEU A 71 -17.51 5.48 -31.07
C LEU A 71 -17.74 4.59 -29.82
N ALA A 72 -17.95 3.29 -29.99
CA ALA A 72 -18.08 2.34 -28.89
C ALA A 72 -16.79 2.18 -28.05
N HIS A 73 -15.61 2.37 -28.66
CA HIS A 73 -14.31 2.27 -27.96
C HIS A 73 -14.01 3.50 -27.09
N THR A 74 -14.71 4.62 -27.26
CA THR A 74 -14.51 5.83 -26.44
C THR A 74 -14.73 5.57 -24.95
N HIS A 75 -15.55 4.57 -24.59
CA HIS A 75 -15.75 4.12 -23.21
C HIS A 75 -14.45 3.70 -22.51
N LEU A 76 -13.44 3.23 -23.26
CA LEU A 76 -12.15 2.86 -22.67
C LEU A 76 -11.43 4.06 -22.06
N ALA A 77 -11.68 5.26 -22.58
CA ALA A 77 -11.15 6.50 -22.02
C ALA A 77 -11.79 6.88 -20.67
N LEU A 78 -12.96 6.32 -20.33
CA LEU A 78 -13.63 6.64 -19.07
C LEU A 78 -12.78 6.26 -17.86
N LEU A 79 -12.09 5.12 -17.91
CA LEU A 79 -11.21 4.73 -16.81
C LEU A 79 -10.06 5.74 -16.62
N ALA A 80 -9.49 6.24 -17.72
CA ALA A 80 -8.46 7.27 -17.66
C ALA A 80 -9.00 8.57 -17.04
N VAL A 81 -10.23 8.98 -17.41
CA VAL A 81 -10.91 10.12 -16.79
C VAL A 81 -11.11 9.91 -15.28
N LEU A 82 -11.56 8.72 -14.86
CA LEU A 82 -11.73 8.40 -13.44
C LEU A 82 -10.39 8.48 -12.68
N CYS A 83 -9.31 7.95 -13.27
CA CYS A 83 -7.97 8.01 -12.68
C CYS A 83 -7.46 9.46 -12.58
N LEU A 84 -7.63 10.26 -13.64
CA LEU A 84 -7.23 11.66 -13.65
C LEU A 84 -8.03 12.47 -12.62
N ALA A 85 -9.33 12.24 -12.51
CA ALA A 85 -10.17 12.89 -11.49
C ALA A 85 -9.79 12.47 -10.06
N ALA A 86 -9.34 11.23 -9.85
CA ALA A 86 -8.88 10.78 -8.53
C ALA A 86 -7.55 11.41 -8.11
N LEU A 87 -6.70 11.76 -9.07
CA LEU A 87 -5.38 12.38 -8.85
C LEU A 87 -5.44 13.91 -8.87
N GLY A 88 -6.35 14.48 -9.66
CA GLY A 88 -6.51 15.90 -9.88
C GLY A 88 -7.30 16.56 -8.77
N ASP A 89 -6.70 16.70 -7.58
CA ASP A 89 -7.00 17.79 -6.64
C ASP A 89 -5.95 17.83 -5.50
N PRO A 90 -4.77 18.44 -5.72
CA PRO A 90 -3.80 18.69 -4.66
C PRO A 90 -3.98 20.06 -3.98
N GLU A 91 -4.60 21.03 -4.67
CA GLU A 91 -4.68 22.42 -4.22
C GLU A 91 -5.90 22.68 -3.33
N PHE A 92 -6.96 21.90 -3.48
CA PHE A 92 -8.05 21.90 -2.53
C PHE A 92 -8.00 20.60 -1.72
N HIS A 93 -7.99 20.71 -0.39
CA HIS A 93 -8.02 19.58 0.53
C HIS A 93 -9.38 18.83 0.51
N HIS A 94 -9.97 18.65 -0.67
CA HIS A 94 -11.27 18.02 -0.86
C HIS A 94 -11.13 16.49 -0.95
N HIS A 95 -12.08 15.82 -0.30
CA HIS A 95 -12.27 14.39 -0.36
C HIS A 95 -13.18 14.02 -1.55
N PRO A 96 -13.09 12.80 -2.09
CA PRO A 96 -13.86 12.40 -3.28
C PRO A 96 -15.35 12.71 -3.22
N LEU A 97 -16.02 12.56 -2.07
CA LEU A 97 -17.47 12.76 -1.97
C LEU A 97 -17.90 14.23 -1.75
N ALA A 98 -16.97 15.17 -1.62
CA ALA A 98 -17.26 16.59 -1.40
C ALA A 98 -17.94 17.25 -2.60
N HIS A 99 -18.66 18.35 -2.37
CA HIS A 99 -19.11 19.29 -3.41
C HIS A 99 -19.81 18.66 -4.64
N GLY A 100 -20.63 17.63 -4.42
CA GLY A 100 -21.36 16.91 -5.49
C GLY A 100 -20.66 15.63 -5.95
N GLY A 101 -19.45 15.35 -5.47
CA GLY A 101 -18.71 14.11 -5.69
C GLY A 101 -19.46 12.88 -5.20
N TRP A 102 -20.26 13.00 -4.15
CA TRP A 102 -21.14 11.92 -3.67
C TRP A 102 -22.15 11.43 -4.72
N LEU A 103 -22.48 12.25 -5.72
CA LEU A 103 -23.29 11.86 -6.88
C LEU A 103 -22.40 11.50 -8.07
N ALA A 104 -21.40 12.33 -8.37
CA ALA A 104 -20.55 12.16 -9.55
C ALA A 104 -19.78 10.84 -9.55
N TRP A 105 -19.17 10.47 -8.42
CA TRP A 105 -18.38 9.24 -8.32
C TRP A 105 -19.24 7.97 -8.48
N PRO A 106 -20.35 7.77 -7.74
CA PRO A 106 -21.18 6.59 -7.93
C PRO A 106 -21.77 6.49 -9.34
N VAL A 107 -22.18 7.62 -9.95
CA VAL A 107 -22.68 7.63 -11.33
C VAL A 107 -21.57 7.25 -12.31
N ALA A 108 -20.42 7.90 -12.24
CA ALA A 108 -19.30 7.62 -13.14
C ALA A 108 -18.79 6.18 -13.00
N TRP A 109 -18.71 5.68 -11.76
CA TRP A 109 -18.37 4.28 -11.48
C TRP A 109 -19.41 3.31 -12.03
N GLY A 110 -20.70 3.59 -11.82
CA GLY A 110 -21.80 2.77 -12.35
C GLY A 110 -21.80 2.71 -13.88
N LEU A 111 -21.54 3.84 -14.54
CA LEU A 111 -21.39 3.92 -15.99
C LEU A 111 -20.17 3.12 -16.47
N TRP A 112 -19.03 3.25 -15.79
CA TRP A 112 -17.83 2.48 -16.10
C TRP A 112 -18.04 0.96 -15.92
N TYR A 113 -18.65 0.56 -14.80
CA TYR A 113 -18.91 -0.83 -14.44
C TYR A 113 -19.92 -1.50 -15.39
N HIS A 114 -21.07 -0.85 -15.66
CA HIS A 114 -22.02 -1.33 -16.67
C HIS A 114 -21.41 -1.34 -18.08
N GLY A 115 -20.65 -0.29 -18.36
CA GLY A 115 -19.62 -0.18 -19.38
C GLY A 115 -18.89 -1.49 -19.68
N LEU A 116 -18.04 -1.85 -18.73
CA LEU A 116 -17.17 -3.01 -18.75
C LEU A 116 -17.97 -4.30 -18.97
N LYS A 117 -19.03 -4.54 -18.18
CA LYS A 117 -19.88 -5.75 -18.30
C LYS A 117 -20.38 -5.99 -19.72
N ARG A 118 -20.85 -4.91 -20.35
CA ARG A 118 -21.44 -4.96 -21.69
C ARG A 118 -20.37 -5.09 -22.78
N LEU A 119 -19.15 -4.60 -22.56
CA LEU A 119 -18.04 -4.76 -23.50
C LEU A 119 -17.66 -6.25 -23.59
N GLU A 120 -17.57 -6.91 -22.44
CA GLU A 120 -17.26 -8.35 -22.36
C GLU A 120 -18.39 -9.21 -22.94
N ALA A 121 -19.66 -8.83 -22.73
CA ALA A 121 -20.81 -9.54 -23.29
C ALA A 121 -20.91 -9.42 -24.83
N GLY A 122 -20.32 -8.37 -25.42
CA GLY A 122 -20.53 -8.02 -26.82
C GLY A 122 -19.62 -8.71 -27.84
N SER A 123 -18.49 -9.31 -27.40
CA SER A 123 -17.49 -10.12 -28.17
C SER A 123 -16.04 -9.77 -27.84
N LEU A 124 -15.77 -8.69 -27.09
CA LEU A 124 -14.42 -8.35 -26.69
C LEU A 124 -13.94 -9.30 -25.59
N LYS A 125 -12.75 -9.86 -25.76
CA LYS A 125 -12.10 -10.65 -24.70
C LYS A 125 -11.95 -9.77 -23.45
N PRO A 126 -12.20 -10.32 -22.25
CA PRO A 126 -11.90 -9.62 -21.00
C PRO A 126 -10.49 -9.04 -21.03
N TYR A 127 -10.36 -7.78 -20.62
CA TYR A 127 -9.07 -7.08 -20.60
C TYR A 127 -8.67 -6.83 -19.13
N PRO A 128 -7.80 -7.69 -18.56
CA PRO A 128 -7.45 -7.66 -17.13
C PRO A 128 -7.02 -6.28 -16.59
N PRO A 129 -6.24 -5.46 -17.33
CA PRO A 129 -5.82 -4.15 -16.82
C PRO A 129 -6.98 -3.21 -16.46
N LEU A 130 -8.16 -3.33 -17.10
CA LEU A 130 -9.33 -2.52 -16.72
C LEU A 130 -9.88 -2.94 -15.36
N HIS A 131 -9.95 -4.25 -15.11
CA HIS A 131 -10.42 -4.79 -13.84
C HIS A 131 -9.46 -4.44 -12.70
N GLU A 132 -8.15 -4.62 -12.94
CA GLU A 132 -7.07 -4.31 -12.01
C GLU A 132 -7.02 -2.83 -11.66
N THR A 133 -6.96 -1.96 -12.67
CA THR A 133 -6.94 -0.51 -12.45
C THR A 133 -8.22 -0.03 -11.79
N GLY A 134 -9.37 -0.61 -12.16
CA GLY A 134 -10.63 -0.34 -11.48
C GLY A 134 -10.54 -0.66 -9.99
N ILE A 135 -10.17 -1.89 -9.61
CA ILE A 135 -10.10 -2.23 -8.18
C ILE A 135 -9.08 -1.36 -7.44
N TRP A 136 -7.92 -1.06 -8.02
CA TRP A 136 -6.94 -0.16 -7.38
C TRP A 136 -7.50 1.24 -7.17
N LEU A 137 -8.18 1.78 -8.17
CA LEU A 137 -8.85 3.08 -8.08
C LEU A 137 -9.92 3.09 -6.99
N LEU A 138 -10.75 2.05 -6.91
CA LEU A 138 -11.78 1.94 -5.87
C LEU A 138 -11.16 1.89 -4.47
N LEU A 139 -10.10 1.09 -4.28
CA LEU A 139 -9.38 1.00 -3.01
C LEU A 139 -8.74 2.34 -2.64
N PHE A 140 -8.11 3.01 -3.60
CA PHE A 140 -7.51 4.32 -3.40
C PHE A 140 -8.54 5.38 -2.99
N LEU A 141 -9.65 5.48 -3.72
CA LEU A 141 -10.73 6.42 -3.41
C LEU A 141 -11.35 6.14 -2.05
N THR A 142 -11.56 4.87 -1.71
CA THR A 142 -12.09 4.46 -0.41
C THR A 142 -11.12 4.82 0.72
N ALA A 143 -9.82 4.57 0.54
CA ALA A 143 -8.80 4.93 1.52
C ALA A 143 -8.70 6.45 1.71
N ARG A 144 -8.68 7.22 0.61
CA ARG A 144 -8.63 8.70 0.63
C ARG A 144 -9.87 9.29 1.31
N GLU A 145 -11.06 8.82 0.96
CA GLU A 145 -12.31 9.26 1.58
C GLU A 145 -12.34 8.95 3.08
N LEU A 146 -12.06 7.70 3.47
CA LEU A 146 -12.05 7.32 4.88
C LEU A 146 -10.97 8.06 5.68
N ALA A 147 -9.79 8.27 5.11
CA ALA A 147 -8.72 9.05 5.74
C ALA A 147 -9.20 10.47 6.05
N TRP A 148 -9.86 11.12 5.09
CA TRP A 148 -10.41 12.46 5.30
C TRP A 148 -11.56 12.46 6.31
N GLN A 149 -12.48 11.50 6.25
CA GLN A 149 -13.58 11.42 7.22
C GLN A 149 -13.07 11.24 8.64
N VAL A 150 -12.05 10.38 8.83
CA VAL A 150 -11.40 10.19 10.14
C VAL A 150 -10.68 11.46 10.59
N ASP A 151 -9.97 12.13 9.68
CA ASP A 151 -9.30 13.40 9.96
C ASP A 151 -10.30 14.47 10.40
N HIS A 152 -11.42 14.60 9.69
CA HIS A 152 -12.48 15.54 10.00
C HIS A 152 -13.16 15.25 11.35
N LEU A 153 -13.50 13.99 11.62
CA LEU A 153 -14.12 13.56 12.87
C LEU A 153 -13.24 13.81 14.09
N LEU A 154 -11.92 13.69 13.93
CA LEU A 154 -10.93 13.86 14.99
C LEU A 154 -10.22 15.22 14.92
N GLN A 155 -10.66 16.13 14.06
CA GLN A 155 -10.11 17.48 13.91
C GLN A 155 -8.59 17.50 13.65
N GLY A 156 -8.11 16.55 12.84
CA GLY A 156 -6.68 16.39 12.52
C GLY A 156 -5.82 15.89 13.67
N GLN A 157 -6.42 15.38 14.75
CA GLN A 157 -5.67 14.87 15.89
C GLN A 157 -5.14 13.46 15.64
N GLY A 158 -3.93 13.22 16.14
CA GLY A 158 -3.33 11.90 16.20
C GLY A 158 -3.01 11.28 14.82
N VAL A 159 -2.84 9.96 14.82
CA VAL A 159 -2.38 9.14 13.69
C VAL A 159 -3.54 8.53 12.89
N TRP A 160 -4.77 8.80 13.30
CA TRP A 160 -5.95 8.05 12.88
C TRP A 160 -6.22 8.15 11.38
N SER A 161 -6.05 9.33 10.78
CA SER A 161 -6.24 9.55 9.34
C SER A 161 -5.24 8.79 8.46
N LEU A 162 -4.12 8.33 9.04
CA LEU A 162 -3.16 7.47 8.35
C LEU A 162 -3.64 6.01 8.25
N LEU A 163 -4.46 5.53 9.19
CA LEU A 163 -4.82 4.11 9.30
C LEU A 163 -5.64 3.57 8.12
N PRO A 164 -6.60 4.31 7.52
CA PRO A 164 -7.37 3.83 6.37
C PRO A 164 -6.51 3.41 5.17
N TRP A 165 -5.35 4.05 4.98
CA TRP A 165 -4.37 3.68 3.95
C TRP A 165 -3.78 2.28 4.10
N ALA A 166 -3.87 1.69 5.29
CA ALA A 166 -3.55 0.29 5.55
C ALA A 166 -4.80 -0.59 5.68
N LEU A 167 -5.83 -0.12 6.39
CA LEU A 167 -7.02 -0.93 6.67
C LEU A 167 -7.78 -1.31 5.40
N VAL A 168 -7.93 -0.39 4.43
CA VAL A 168 -8.60 -0.67 3.16
C VAL A 168 -7.88 -1.75 2.35
N PRO A 169 -6.56 -1.67 2.07
CA PRO A 169 -5.86 -2.75 1.38
C PRO A 169 -5.83 -4.04 2.20
N MET A 170 -5.75 -3.98 3.54
CA MET A 170 -5.86 -5.17 4.38
C MET A 170 -7.20 -5.89 4.19
N ILE A 171 -8.31 -5.16 4.21
CA ILE A 171 -9.65 -5.72 3.97
C ILE A 171 -9.71 -6.34 2.58
N ALA A 172 -9.17 -5.67 1.55
CA ALA A 172 -9.12 -6.21 0.19
C ALA A 172 -8.32 -7.52 0.09
N LEU A 173 -7.11 -7.57 0.65
CA LEU A 173 -6.27 -8.77 0.69
C LEU A 173 -6.96 -9.92 1.44
N TRP A 174 -7.66 -9.61 2.53
CA TRP A 174 -8.40 -10.61 3.30
C TRP A 174 -9.62 -11.14 2.54
N LEU A 175 -10.49 -10.26 2.05
CA LEU A 175 -11.74 -10.64 1.39
C LEU A 175 -11.51 -11.31 0.03
N LEU A 176 -10.61 -10.76 -0.80
CA LEU A 176 -10.40 -11.22 -2.17
C LEU A 176 -9.26 -12.23 -2.27
N GLY A 177 -8.20 -12.07 -1.49
CA GLY A 177 -7.02 -12.94 -1.54
C GLY A 177 -7.09 -14.17 -0.65
N ILE A 178 -7.74 -14.08 0.53
CA ILE A 178 -7.82 -15.20 1.48
C ILE A 178 -9.22 -15.83 1.48
N ARG A 179 -10.28 -15.02 1.57
CA ARG A 179 -11.67 -15.51 1.55
C ARG A 179 -12.18 -15.80 0.15
N ARG A 180 -11.54 -15.27 -0.89
CA ARG A 180 -11.91 -15.42 -2.30
C ARG A 180 -13.40 -15.13 -2.55
N LEU A 181 -13.89 -14.03 -1.99
CA LEU A 181 -15.27 -13.59 -2.21
C LEU A 181 -15.51 -13.19 -3.68
N GLY A 182 -16.67 -13.56 -4.22
CA GLY A 182 -17.10 -13.20 -5.57
C GLY A 182 -17.06 -14.37 -6.55
N GLN A 183 -18.15 -15.13 -6.63
CA GLN A 183 -18.31 -16.20 -7.64
C GLN A 183 -19.04 -15.73 -8.91
N GLY A 184 -19.55 -14.50 -8.91
CA GLY A 184 -20.20 -13.88 -10.06
C GLY A 184 -19.29 -12.91 -10.81
N TRP A 185 -19.83 -12.34 -11.88
CA TRP A 185 -19.21 -11.19 -12.54
C TRP A 185 -19.07 -10.01 -11.55
N PRO A 186 -17.93 -9.28 -11.52
CA PRO A 186 -16.79 -9.34 -12.43
C PRO A 186 -15.67 -10.32 -12.01
N PHE A 187 -15.74 -10.88 -10.80
CA PHE A 187 -14.67 -11.69 -10.22
C PHE A 187 -14.42 -12.99 -10.99
N ALA A 188 -15.50 -13.63 -11.46
CA ALA A 188 -15.42 -14.86 -12.23
C ALA A 188 -14.97 -14.69 -13.69
N SER A 189 -15.10 -13.49 -14.28
CA SER A 189 -14.69 -13.28 -15.69
C SER A 189 -13.17 -13.16 -15.82
N VAL A 190 -12.51 -12.53 -14.84
CA VAL A 190 -11.05 -12.39 -14.79
C VAL A 190 -10.52 -12.73 -13.39
N PRO A 191 -10.51 -14.02 -12.98
CA PRO A 191 -10.10 -14.40 -11.63
C PRO A 191 -8.67 -13.97 -11.28
N GLN A 192 -7.78 -13.89 -12.27
CA GLN A 192 -6.39 -13.48 -12.08
C GLN A 192 -6.28 -12.01 -11.63
N ALA A 193 -7.13 -11.12 -12.17
CA ALA A 193 -7.15 -9.70 -11.83
C ALA A 193 -7.63 -9.43 -10.40
N TYR A 194 -8.49 -10.29 -9.84
CA TYR A 194 -9.10 -10.05 -8.53
C TYR A 194 -8.54 -10.91 -7.40
N HIS A 195 -8.12 -12.13 -7.70
CA HIS A 195 -7.67 -13.10 -6.68
C HIS A 195 -6.18 -13.42 -6.77
N GLN A 196 -5.50 -13.01 -7.84
CA GLN A 196 -4.08 -13.33 -8.07
C GLN A 196 -3.24 -12.06 -8.24
N HIS A 197 -2.76 -11.77 -9.45
CA HIS A 197 -1.76 -10.73 -9.69
C HIS A 197 -2.24 -9.31 -9.40
N GLY A 198 -3.54 -9.02 -9.55
CA GLY A 198 -4.05 -7.68 -9.20
C GLY A 198 -3.95 -7.33 -7.71
N LEU A 199 -3.80 -8.32 -6.82
CA LEU A 199 -3.58 -8.09 -5.38
C LEU A 199 -2.09 -7.93 -5.02
N LEU A 200 -1.16 -8.25 -5.92
CA LEU A 200 0.27 -8.12 -5.64
C LEU A 200 0.68 -6.66 -5.42
N PRO A 201 0.26 -5.67 -6.25
CA PRO A 201 0.52 -4.26 -5.96
C PRO A 201 -0.13 -3.78 -4.65
N VAL A 202 -1.29 -4.34 -4.28
CA VAL A 202 -1.99 -4.01 -3.02
C VAL A 202 -1.19 -4.51 -1.80
N ALA A 203 -0.63 -5.73 -1.89
CA ALA A 203 0.28 -6.26 -0.87
C ALA A 203 1.59 -5.47 -0.80
N GLY A 204 2.15 -5.10 -1.96
CA GLY A 204 3.34 -4.25 -2.04
C GLY A 204 3.14 -2.87 -1.43
N TRP A 205 2.00 -2.23 -1.71
CA TRP A 205 1.59 -0.97 -1.06
C TRP A 205 1.48 -1.13 0.45
N LEU A 206 0.78 -2.15 0.95
CA LEU A 206 0.64 -2.36 2.39
C LEU A 206 2.00 -2.57 3.07
N TRP A 207 2.89 -3.35 2.47
CA TRP A 207 4.25 -3.54 2.97
C TRP A 207 5.03 -2.22 3.01
N LEU A 208 5.01 -1.46 1.91
CA LEU A 208 5.68 -0.16 1.84
C LEU A 208 5.09 0.82 2.85
N TRP A 209 3.77 0.88 3.00
CA TRP A 209 3.09 1.72 3.97
C TRP A 209 3.52 1.36 5.40
N ILE A 210 3.66 0.07 5.74
CA ILE A 210 4.14 -0.36 7.07
C ILE A 210 5.53 0.22 7.33
N LEU A 211 6.45 0.11 6.37
CA LEU A 211 7.82 0.60 6.52
C LEU A 211 7.88 2.13 6.60
N LEU A 212 7.22 2.82 5.67
CA LEU A 212 7.22 4.27 5.62
C LEU A 212 6.54 4.87 6.86
N SER A 213 5.41 4.34 7.29
CA SER A 213 4.71 4.81 8.49
C SER A 213 5.47 4.50 9.78
N ALA A 214 6.23 3.39 9.84
CA ALA A 214 7.11 3.10 10.97
C ALA A 214 8.17 4.20 11.10
N ILE A 215 8.77 4.59 9.97
CA ILE A 215 9.89 5.51 9.96
C ILE A 215 9.47 6.97 10.10
N ALA A 216 8.41 7.37 9.39
CA ALA A 216 8.03 8.78 9.22
C ALA A 216 7.01 9.28 10.24
N SER A 217 6.24 8.39 10.88
CA SER A 217 5.20 8.78 11.84
C SER A 217 5.63 8.54 13.28
N SER A 218 5.42 9.54 14.14
CA SER A 218 5.55 9.40 15.59
C SER A 218 4.47 8.51 16.21
N GLY A 219 3.40 8.21 15.45
CA GLY A 219 2.28 7.41 15.94
C GLY A 219 1.45 8.11 17.01
N HIS A 220 1.25 9.42 16.94
CA HIS A 220 0.51 10.16 17.96
C HIS A 220 -0.90 9.59 18.18
N PRO A 221 -1.21 9.01 19.37
CA PRO A 221 -2.46 8.28 19.55
C PRO A 221 -3.61 9.15 20.08
N ASP A 222 -3.41 10.48 20.20
CA ASP A 222 -4.41 11.44 20.70
C ASP A 222 -5.81 11.13 20.17
N PRO A 223 -6.83 11.06 21.04
CA PRO A 223 -6.84 11.42 22.47
C PRO A 223 -6.40 10.29 23.43
N LEU A 224 -5.92 9.15 22.92
CA LEU A 224 -5.52 8.02 23.74
C LEU A 224 -4.11 8.20 24.32
N PRO A 225 -3.80 7.62 25.50
CA PRO A 225 -2.44 7.60 26.01
C PRO A 225 -1.53 6.73 25.14
N TYR A 226 -0.27 7.14 25.01
CA TYR A 226 0.73 6.34 24.32
C TYR A 226 1.16 5.13 25.17
N LEU A 227 0.99 3.93 24.59
CA LEU A 227 1.49 2.66 25.12
C LEU A 227 2.29 1.95 24.01
N PRO A 228 3.58 1.62 24.24
CA PRO A 228 4.35 0.86 23.26
C PRO A 228 3.68 -0.48 22.92
N LEU A 229 3.78 -0.88 21.65
CA LEU A 229 3.19 -2.08 21.05
C LEU A 229 1.65 -2.14 21.03
N ILE A 230 0.96 -1.25 21.74
CA ILE A 230 -0.52 -1.20 21.84
C ILE A 230 -1.07 0.05 21.13
N ASN A 231 -0.19 0.91 20.63
CA ASN A 231 -0.58 2.09 19.86
C ASN A 231 -1.42 1.70 18.62
N PRO A 232 -2.46 2.48 18.26
CA PRO A 232 -3.26 2.24 17.05
C PRO A 232 -2.43 2.01 15.77
N LEU A 233 -1.35 2.77 15.57
CA LEU A 233 -0.47 2.59 14.42
C LEU A 233 0.30 1.26 14.50
N GLU A 234 0.84 0.92 15.67
CA GLU A 234 1.61 -0.32 15.88
C GLU A 234 0.72 -1.56 15.74
N LEU A 235 -0.50 -1.54 16.29
CA LEU A 235 -1.49 -2.62 16.14
C LEU A 235 -1.88 -2.81 14.68
N THR A 236 -2.08 -1.71 13.95
CA THR A 236 -2.39 -1.75 12.51
C THR A 236 -1.23 -2.33 11.71
N GLN A 237 0.01 -1.91 12.00
CA GLN A 237 1.21 -2.43 11.36
C GLN A 237 1.43 -3.92 11.66
N LEU A 238 1.29 -4.34 12.91
CA LEU A 238 1.43 -5.74 13.31
C LEU A 238 0.36 -6.61 12.62
N THR A 239 -0.89 -6.17 12.60
CA THR A 239 -1.98 -6.87 11.92
C THR A 239 -1.74 -6.94 10.41
N GLY A 240 -1.29 -5.84 9.80
CA GLY A 240 -0.92 -5.78 8.39
C GLY A 240 0.24 -6.73 8.06
N PHE A 241 1.26 -6.78 8.91
CA PHE A 241 2.40 -7.68 8.74
C PHE A 241 1.99 -9.16 8.82
N LEU A 242 1.19 -9.53 9.83
CA LEU A 242 0.65 -10.89 9.97
C LEU A 242 -0.24 -11.26 8.78
N LEU A 243 -1.06 -10.32 8.30
CA LEU A 243 -1.90 -10.51 7.14
C LEU A 243 -1.08 -10.74 5.88
N LEU A 244 -0.01 -9.97 5.65
CA LEU A 244 0.89 -10.16 4.51
C LEU A 244 1.53 -11.55 4.52
N VAL A 245 2.03 -12.00 5.67
CA VAL A 245 2.59 -13.35 5.82
C VAL A 245 1.54 -14.42 5.51
N ARG A 246 0.32 -14.26 6.04
CA ARG A 246 -0.79 -15.20 5.80
C ARG A 246 -1.21 -15.20 4.33
N TRP A 247 -1.37 -14.02 3.73
CA TRP A 247 -1.75 -13.83 2.34
C TRP A 247 -0.70 -14.45 1.41
N TRP A 248 0.59 -14.21 1.68
CA TRP A 248 1.70 -14.81 0.93
C TRP A 248 1.67 -16.33 1.00
N ARG A 249 1.56 -16.93 2.19
CA ARG A 249 1.50 -18.40 2.33
C ARG A 249 0.31 -19.00 1.61
N HIS A 250 -0.84 -18.33 1.66
CA HIS A 250 -2.07 -18.78 1.00
C HIS A 250 -2.02 -18.60 -0.51
N ASN A 251 -1.28 -17.60 -1.01
CA ASN A 251 -1.21 -17.22 -2.42
C ASN A 251 0.18 -17.49 -3.06
N ARG A 252 0.96 -18.41 -2.49
CA ARG A 252 2.35 -18.64 -2.92
C ARG A 252 2.47 -19.20 -4.35
N ASP A 253 1.55 -20.06 -4.75
CA ASP A 253 1.68 -20.85 -5.99
C ASP A 253 1.44 -20.00 -7.25
N TRP A 254 0.90 -18.79 -7.10
CA TRP A 254 0.60 -17.86 -8.20
C TRP A 254 1.58 -16.68 -8.27
N LEU A 255 2.49 -16.54 -7.30
CA LEU A 255 3.47 -15.47 -7.27
C LEU A 255 4.54 -15.68 -8.34
N PRO A 256 5.12 -14.61 -8.90
CA PRO A 256 6.22 -14.73 -9.86
C PRO A 256 7.36 -15.59 -9.29
N ALA A 257 7.95 -16.45 -10.14
CA ALA A 257 9.00 -17.41 -9.75
C ALA A 257 10.27 -16.78 -9.11
N GLY A 258 10.44 -15.46 -9.22
CA GLY A 258 11.54 -14.71 -8.59
C GLY A 258 11.37 -14.46 -7.08
N LEU A 259 10.19 -14.72 -6.51
CA LEU A 259 9.95 -14.63 -5.07
C LEU A 259 10.25 -15.97 -4.41
N GLN A 260 11.54 -16.29 -4.29
CA GLN A 260 11.98 -17.52 -3.64
C GLN A 260 11.80 -17.45 -2.10
N PRO A 261 11.53 -18.58 -1.43
CA PRO A 261 11.25 -18.60 0.01
C PRO A 261 12.33 -17.95 0.90
N PRO A 262 13.65 -18.20 0.74
CA PRO A 262 14.66 -17.65 1.65
C PRO A 262 14.77 -16.11 1.59
N GLU A 263 14.69 -15.51 0.42
CA GLU A 263 14.75 -14.06 0.21
C GLU A 263 13.57 -13.35 0.88
N ILE A 264 12.39 -13.96 0.83
CA ILE A 264 11.18 -13.45 1.48
C ILE A 264 11.33 -13.49 3.00
N TRP A 265 11.89 -14.56 3.55
CA TRP A 265 12.15 -14.64 4.99
C TRP A 265 13.17 -13.60 5.46
N ILE A 266 14.21 -13.34 4.66
CA ILE A 266 15.18 -12.27 4.93
C ILE A 266 14.48 -10.90 4.87
N GLY A 267 13.68 -10.65 3.83
CA GLY A 267 12.94 -9.39 3.68
C GLY A 267 11.95 -9.17 4.82
N LEU A 268 11.21 -10.20 5.24
CA LEU A 268 10.30 -10.15 6.39
C LEU A 268 11.07 -9.91 7.70
N GLY A 269 12.19 -10.61 7.91
CA GLY A 269 13.04 -10.42 9.09
C GLY A 269 13.62 -9.02 9.16
N ALA A 270 14.12 -8.49 8.05
CA ALA A 270 14.63 -7.13 7.95
C ALA A 270 13.52 -6.08 8.18
N SER A 271 12.33 -6.30 7.62
CA SER A 271 11.17 -5.43 7.82
C SER A 271 10.73 -5.39 9.29
N LEU A 272 10.65 -6.57 9.93
CA LEU A 272 10.30 -6.68 11.34
C LEU A 272 11.37 -6.06 12.23
N PHE A 273 12.66 -6.27 11.92
CA PHE A 273 13.75 -5.64 12.64
C PHE A 273 13.66 -4.11 12.54
N LEU A 274 13.48 -3.57 11.34
CA LEU A 274 13.30 -2.13 11.12
C LEU A 274 12.12 -1.58 11.93
N TRP A 275 10.97 -2.25 11.87
CA TRP A 275 9.78 -1.86 12.64
C TRP A 275 10.04 -1.86 14.15
N LEU A 276 10.66 -2.92 14.67
CA LEU A 276 10.98 -3.03 16.10
C LEU A 276 11.92 -1.92 16.59
N ASN A 277 12.83 -1.42 15.76
CA ASN A 277 13.70 -0.29 16.13
C ASN A 277 12.91 1.03 16.27
N THR A 278 11.72 1.14 15.70
CA THR A 278 10.86 2.33 15.85
C THR A 278 10.10 2.36 17.18
N VAL A 279 9.92 1.20 17.83
CA VAL A 279 9.26 1.10 19.15
C VAL A 279 10.01 1.90 20.24
N PRO A 280 11.33 1.71 20.48
CA PRO A 280 12.06 2.54 21.41
C PRO A 280 12.15 4.00 20.94
N ALA A 281 12.17 4.26 19.62
CA ALA A 281 12.19 5.63 19.09
C ALA A 281 10.94 6.41 19.52
N ARG A 282 9.77 5.79 19.40
CA ARG A 282 8.49 6.36 19.83
C ARG A 282 8.41 6.45 21.35
N ALA A 283 8.83 5.41 22.07
CA ALA A 283 8.84 5.45 23.54
C ALA A 283 9.69 6.62 24.09
N VAL A 284 10.88 6.84 23.54
CA VAL A 284 11.74 7.98 23.92
C VAL A 284 11.10 9.31 23.51
N HIS A 285 10.46 9.37 22.33
CA HIS A 285 9.74 10.57 21.92
C HIS A 285 8.63 10.96 22.91
N TYR A 286 7.79 10.02 23.34
CA TYR A 286 6.67 10.29 24.25
C TYR A 286 7.09 10.53 25.68
N TRP A 287 8.01 9.73 26.21
CA TRP A 287 8.33 9.76 27.64
C TRP A 287 9.51 10.66 27.99
N ALA A 288 10.44 10.88 27.05
CA ALA A 288 11.60 11.75 27.25
C ALA A 288 11.49 13.07 26.47
N GLY A 289 10.42 13.29 25.71
CA GLY A 289 10.16 14.54 24.98
C GLY A 289 11.15 14.83 23.84
N VAL A 290 11.91 13.83 23.40
CA VAL A 290 12.84 13.98 22.27
C VAL A 290 12.03 14.12 20.98
N PRO A 291 12.24 15.15 20.15
CA PRO A 291 11.51 15.28 18.88
C PRO A 291 11.67 14.03 18.02
N TYR A 292 10.58 13.55 17.38
CA TYR A 292 10.60 12.37 16.52
C TYR A 292 11.27 12.67 15.18
N VAL A 293 12.58 12.88 15.24
CA VAL A 293 13.43 13.23 14.12
C VAL A 293 14.71 12.42 14.25
N TRP A 294 15.07 11.68 13.21
CA TRP A 294 16.09 10.63 13.28
C TRP A 294 17.42 11.06 13.86
N PHE A 295 17.95 12.21 13.46
CA PHE A 295 19.22 12.70 14.01
C PHE A 295 19.13 13.02 15.51
N ARG A 296 18.02 13.62 15.97
CA ARG A 296 17.79 13.90 17.40
C ARG A 296 17.63 12.63 18.22
N LEU A 297 16.94 11.64 17.67
CA LEU A 297 16.77 10.34 18.30
C LEU A 297 18.11 9.62 18.42
N LEU A 298 18.91 9.59 17.36
CA LEU A 298 20.23 8.95 17.36
C LEU A 298 21.22 9.62 18.34
N ASP A 299 21.11 10.94 18.54
CA ASP A 299 21.92 11.65 19.52
C ASP A 299 21.48 11.39 20.98
N SER A 300 20.28 10.81 21.20
CA SER A 300 19.73 10.59 22.53
C SER A 300 20.36 9.38 23.23
N PRO A 301 20.99 9.54 24.41
CA PRO A 301 21.53 8.43 25.19
C PRO A 301 20.47 7.40 25.59
N LEU A 302 19.24 7.85 25.86
CA LEU A 302 18.12 6.97 26.20
C LEU A 302 17.71 6.09 25.02
N TYR A 303 17.68 6.64 23.80
CA TYR A 303 17.40 5.86 22.60
C TYR A 303 18.52 4.85 22.32
N GLN A 304 19.78 5.26 22.48
CA GLN A 304 20.92 4.35 22.32
C GLN A 304 20.86 3.18 23.31
N ALA A 305 20.59 3.44 24.59
CA ALA A 305 20.37 2.40 25.58
C ALA A 305 19.19 1.48 25.22
N GLY A 306 18.06 2.07 24.80
CA GLY A 306 16.87 1.33 24.36
C GLY A 306 17.14 0.39 23.18
N LEU A 307 17.92 0.84 22.19
CA LEU A 307 18.36 0.01 21.07
C LEU A 307 19.26 -1.14 21.53
N SER A 308 20.20 -0.90 22.44
CA SER A 308 21.09 -1.94 22.96
C SER A 308 20.31 -3.02 23.72
N ILE A 309 19.31 -2.63 24.53
CA ILE A 309 18.40 -3.56 25.20
C ILE A 309 17.55 -4.34 24.19
N LEU A 310 16.95 -3.65 23.22
CA LEU A 310 16.13 -4.27 22.17
C LEU A 310 16.93 -5.32 21.40
N TRP A 311 18.13 -4.97 20.93
CA TRP A 311 18.96 -5.89 20.15
C TRP A 311 19.42 -7.08 20.98
N GLY A 312 19.74 -6.87 22.27
CA GLY A 312 20.02 -7.96 23.21
C GLY A 312 18.83 -8.90 23.40
N LEU A 313 17.61 -8.37 23.52
CA LEU A 313 16.38 -9.17 23.64
C LEU A 313 16.08 -9.95 22.35
N LEU A 314 16.25 -9.31 21.19
CA LEU A 314 16.08 -9.99 19.90
C LEU A 314 17.13 -11.06 19.68
N GLY A 315 18.38 -10.83 20.13
CA GLY A 315 19.44 -11.83 20.16
C GLY A 315 19.01 -13.07 20.95
N LEU A 316 18.55 -12.87 22.19
CA LEU A 316 18.03 -13.96 23.04
C LEU A 316 16.89 -14.71 22.35
N VAL A 317 15.86 -13.98 21.87
CA VAL A 317 14.68 -14.59 21.24
C VAL A 317 15.07 -15.41 20.01
N ASN A 318 15.93 -14.88 19.14
CA ASN A 318 16.39 -15.58 17.95
C ASN A 318 17.22 -16.83 18.31
N MET A 319 18.12 -16.75 19.30
CA MET A 319 18.92 -17.90 19.72
C MET A 319 18.05 -18.97 20.40
N VAL A 320 17.12 -18.61 21.29
CA VAL A 320 16.22 -19.55 21.95
C VAL A 320 15.27 -20.19 20.93
N ALA A 321 14.65 -19.40 20.05
CA ALA A 321 13.79 -19.92 18.99
C ALA A 321 14.58 -20.82 18.02
N GLY A 322 15.79 -20.40 17.62
CA GLY A 322 16.67 -21.20 16.77
C GLY A 322 17.05 -22.54 17.41
N SER A 323 17.30 -22.56 18.72
CA SER A 323 17.55 -23.78 19.50
C SER A 323 16.32 -24.68 19.56
N ARG A 324 15.14 -24.12 19.91
CA ARG A 324 13.89 -24.87 20.05
C ARG A 324 13.35 -25.43 18.73
N PHE A 325 13.50 -24.69 17.63
CA PHE A 325 13.01 -25.09 16.31
C PHE A 325 14.08 -25.76 15.43
N GLY A 326 15.31 -25.94 15.94
CA GLY A 326 16.41 -26.54 15.16
C GLY A 326 16.94 -25.65 14.02
N LEU A 327 16.60 -24.36 14.00
CA LEU A 327 16.93 -23.42 12.93
C LEU A 327 18.28 -22.76 13.17
N ARG A 328 19.33 -23.31 12.55
CA ARG A 328 20.71 -22.81 12.65
C ARG A 328 20.89 -21.37 12.20
N SER A 329 20.25 -20.98 11.11
CA SER A 329 20.32 -19.61 10.56
C SER A 329 19.74 -18.59 11.54
N LEU A 330 18.63 -18.92 12.19
CA LEU A 330 18.00 -18.08 13.21
C LEU A 330 18.86 -17.98 14.48
N TRP A 331 19.47 -19.10 14.90
CA TRP A 331 20.42 -19.08 16.03
C TRP A 331 21.66 -18.23 15.72
N GLN A 332 22.23 -18.35 14.51
CA GLN A 332 23.37 -17.57 14.06
C GLN A 332 23.05 -16.08 13.94
N SER A 333 21.85 -15.71 13.47
CA SER A 333 21.45 -14.30 13.41
C SER A 333 21.35 -13.69 14.81
N GLY A 334 20.84 -14.44 15.79
CA GLY A 334 20.82 -14.01 17.18
C GLY A 334 22.23 -13.83 17.77
N LEU A 335 23.14 -14.77 17.50
CA LEU A 335 24.55 -14.64 17.90
C LEU A 335 25.21 -13.41 17.26
N GLY A 336 24.98 -13.18 15.96
CA GLY A 336 25.48 -12.00 15.26
C GLY A 336 24.95 -10.70 15.85
N LEU A 337 23.66 -10.65 16.20
CA LEU A 337 23.03 -9.49 16.82
C LEU A 337 23.61 -9.21 18.22
N TYR A 338 23.95 -10.24 18.99
CA TYR A 338 24.68 -10.06 20.24
C TYR A 338 26.07 -9.49 20.03
N GLY A 339 26.84 -10.04 19.08
CA GLY A 339 28.16 -9.50 18.74
C GLY A 339 28.09 -8.02 18.37
N LEU A 340 27.09 -7.63 17.56
CA LEU A 340 26.82 -6.25 17.20
C LEU A 340 26.44 -5.39 18.41
N THR A 341 25.58 -5.89 19.29
CA THR A 341 25.16 -5.19 20.51
C THR A 341 26.35 -4.92 21.44
N VAL A 342 27.20 -5.93 21.66
CA VAL A 342 28.40 -5.80 22.49
C VAL A 342 29.39 -4.81 21.88
N ALA A 343 29.65 -4.90 20.57
CA ALA A 343 30.50 -3.94 19.88
C ALA A 343 29.97 -2.50 20.02
N LYS A 344 28.65 -2.31 19.85
CA LYS A 344 27.99 -1.01 20.01
C LYS A 344 28.16 -0.45 21.43
N LEU A 345 27.98 -1.28 22.47
CA LEU A 345 28.14 -0.86 23.86
C LEU A 345 29.54 -0.25 24.11
N PHE A 346 30.59 -0.83 23.52
CA PHE A 346 31.96 -0.33 23.68
C PHE A 346 32.29 0.87 22.78
N LEU A 347 31.77 0.92 21.55
CA LEU A 347 32.14 1.96 20.58
C LEU A 347 31.30 3.23 20.72
N VAL A 348 30.01 3.08 21.02
CA VAL A 348 29.03 4.18 21.04
C VAL A 348 28.67 4.54 22.48
N ASP A 349 28.27 3.55 23.28
CA ASP A 349 27.72 3.83 24.61
C ASP A 349 28.81 4.24 25.62
N LEU A 350 30.08 3.87 25.39
CA LEU A 350 31.22 4.34 26.21
C LEU A 350 31.55 5.83 26.01
N ALA A 351 31.26 6.38 24.83
CA ALA A 351 31.63 7.74 24.44
C ALA A 351 30.64 8.83 24.93
N GLY A 352 29.45 8.43 25.39
CA GLY A 352 28.41 9.35 25.87
C GLY A 352 28.65 9.92 27.28
N GLN A 353 28.08 11.12 27.53
CA GLN A 353 28.22 11.83 28.82
C GLN A 353 27.25 11.35 29.92
N ASP A 354 26.14 10.68 29.58
CA ASP A 354 25.15 10.19 30.54
C ASP A 354 25.52 8.80 31.08
N SER A 355 25.86 8.73 32.37
CA SER A 355 26.33 7.52 33.02
C SER A 355 25.22 6.52 33.36
N LEU A 356 23.99 6.97 33.60
CA LEU A 356 22.92 6.10 34.12
C LEU A 356 22.34 5.18 33.04
N ALA A 357 21.96 5.75 31.89
CA ALA A 357 21.43 4.99 30.75
C ALA A 357 22.42 3.89 30.32
N ARG A 358 23.70 4.23 30.33
CA ARG A 358 24.82 3.33 30.03
C ARG A 358 24.94 2.18 31.02
N ILE A 359 24.94 2.47 32.33
CA ILE A 359 25.02 1.43 33.38
C ILE A 359 23.86 0.44 33.23
N ILE A 360 22.64 0.95 33.04
CA ILE A 360 21.45 0.10 32.87
C ILE A 360 21.60 -0.79 31.62
N ALA A 361 22.01 -0.22 30.48
CA ALA A 361 22.21 -0.98 29.25
C ALA A 361 23.25 -2.11 29.43
N PHE A 362 24.40 -1.83 30.05
CA PHE A 362 25.43 -2.84 30.32
C PHE A 362 24.92 -3.97 31.23
N LEU A 363 24.23 -3.62 32.32
CA LEU A 363 23.69 -4.61 33.26
C LEU A 363 22.64 -5.50 32.59
N VAL A 364 21.70 -4.90 31.84
CA VAL A 364 20.64 -5.64 31.15
C VAL A 364 21.22 -6.54 30.07
N VAL A 365 22.09 -6.02 29.19
CA VAL A 365 22.69 -6.84 28.12
C VAL A 365 23.58 -7.94 28.69
N GLY A 366 24.37 -7.64 29.73
CA GLY A 366 25.19 -8.64 30.44
C GLY A 366 24.34 -9.77 31.01
N LEU A 367 23.23 -9.45 31.66
CA LEU A 367 22.28 -10.46 32.16
C LEU A 367 21.69 -11.30 31.03
N LEU A 368 21.27 -10.66 29.93
CA LEU A 368 20.70 -11.36 28.77
C LEU A 368 21.70 -12.36 28.15
N LEU A 369 22.99 -12.02 28.10
CA LEU A 369 24.03 -12.93 27.62
C LEU A 369 24.17 -14.17 28.53
N VAL A 370 24.15 -13.99 29.85
CA VAL A 370 24.19 -15.10 30.82
C VAL A 370 22.97 -16.02 30.65
N VAL A 371 21.77 -15.43 30.58
CA VAL A 371 20.51 -16.17 30.36
C VAL A 371 20.56 -16.95 29.04
N THR A 372 21.05 -16.33 27.97
CA THR A 372 21.17 -16.98 26.65
C THR A 372 22.10 -18.18 26.69
N GLY A 373 23.24 -18.07 27.38
CA GLY A 373 24.20 -19.17 27.51
C GLY A 373 23.60 -20.44 28.11
N TYR A 374 22.59 -20.30 28.99
CA TYR A 374 21.87 -21.42 29.57
C TYR A 374 20.74 -21.95 28.67
N PHE A 375 19.92 -21.06 28.09
CA PHE A 375 18.69 -21.46 27.39
C PHE A 375 18.82 -21.71 25.88
N ALA A 376 19.93 -21.36 25.25
CA ALA A 376 20.07 -21.41 23.80
C ALA A 376 21.28 -22.23 23.31
N PRO A 377 21.35 -23.55 23.61
CA PRO A 377 22.39 -24.41 23.07
C PRO A 377 22.32 -24.45 21.52
N ARG A 378 23.49 -24.61 20.88
CA ARG A 378 23.60 -24.59 19.42
C ARG A 378 22.83 -25.78 18.80
N PRO A 379 21.99 -25.55 17.78
CA PRO A 379 21.30 -26.64 17.08
C PRO A 379 22.27 -27.61 16.40
N THR A 380 22.23 -28.89 16.79
CA THR A 380 22.94 -29.97 16.10
C THR A 380 22.32 -30.20 14.71
N PRO A 381 23.11 -30.56 13.69
CA PRO A 381 22.55 -30.87 12.37
C PRO A 381 21.76 -32.19 12.47
N ASN A 382 20.63 -32.29 11.76
CA ASN A 382 20.01 -33.60 11.52
C ASN A 382 21.03 -34.48 10.79
N ARG A 383 21.47 -35.56 11.43
CA ARG A 383 22.17 -36.67 10.78
C ARG A 383 21.13 -37.59 10.16
N GLU A 384 20.81 -37.36 8.90
CA GLU A 384 20.11 -38.28 7.97
C GLU A 384 20.23 -37.62 6.59
N SER A 385 21.27 -37.88 5.79
CA SER A 385 21.35 -39.06 4.92
C SER A 385 22.81 -39.46 4.63
N ASP A 386 23.35 -40.37 5.44
CA ASP A 386 24.48 -41.23 5.07
C ASP A 386 24.13 -42.64 5.56
N LYS A 387 23.22 -43.30 4.83
CA LYS A 387 23.06 -44.76 4.73
C LYS A 387 22.33 -45.10 3.44
#